data_AF-A0AA35NJZ8-F1
#
_entry.id   AF-A0AA35NJZ8-F1
#
_cell.length_a   1.000
_cell.length_b   1.000
_cell.length_c   1.000
_cell.angle_alpha   90.00
_cell.angle_beta   90.00
_cell.angle_gamma   90.00
#
_symmetry.space_group_name_H-M   'P 1'
#
loop_
_entity.id
_entity.type
_entity.pdbx_description
1 polymer ?
#
loop_
_entity_poly.entity_id
_entity_poly.type
_entity_poly.pdbx_seq_one_letter_code
_entity_poly.pdbx_strand_id
1 'polypeptide(L)'
;MDVLPTLSIQEKDNERNDKRNDSIPLPEAIHLLSSKEIIDLIQIHRHQLELYVTRFNPLTEIVEKINAFRDQFRQLEEEFEDLHEQRNEVQAQLENCRILESKYVASWQDYHSEFTEKYGDIAMRNKLEQNTKKLGEESSQLEASVRTVESADDLDEFIKTYLDTRTQYHLRREKLATWESQGKLRY
;
A
#
# COMPACT_ATOMS: atom_id res chain seq x y z
N MET A 1 -31.85 26.07 21.55
CA MET A 1 -32.73 25.65 20.44
C MET A 1 -32.89 24.16 20.58
N ASP A 2 -33.79 23.75 21.47
CA ASP A 2 -34.12 22.34 21.65
C ASP A 2 -34.95 21.90 20.43
N VAL A 3 -34.60 20.74 19.87
CA VAL A 3 -35.35 20.11 18.78
C VAL A 3 -36.77 19.86 19.30
N LEU A 4 -37.77 20.54 18.71
CA LEU A 4 -39.22 20.54 19.00
C LEU A 4 -39.63 19.86 20.34
N PRO A 5 -40.08 20.61 21.36
CA PRO A 5 -40.53 20.01 22.61
C PRO A 5 -41.66 19.02 22.36
N THR A 6 -41.46 17.76 22.73
CA THR A 6 -42.55 16.78 22.81
C THR A 6 -43.59 17.25 23.82
N LEU A 7 -44.88 17.21 23.42
CA LEU A 7 -46.04 17.48 24.26
C LEU A 7 -45.93 16.78 25.62
N SER A 8 -46.43 17.44 26.66
CA SER A 8 -46.48 17.00 28.05
C SER A 8 -46.87 15.52 28.15
N ILE A 9 -46.15 14.75 28.96
CA ILE A 9 -46.25 13.28 29.17
C ILE A 9 -47.68 12.78 29.51
N GLN A 10 -48.62 13.70 29.76
CA GLN A 10 -50.04 13.40 29.99
C GLN A 10 -50.80 12.95 28.74
N GLU A 11 -50.38 13.29 27.52
CA GLU A 11 -51.16 12.97 26.31
C GLU A 11 -50.82 11.62 25.65
N LYS A 12 -49.73 10.96 26.04
CA LYS A 12 -49.25 9.74 25.34
C LYS A 12 -49.49 8.40 26.05
N ASP A 13 -50.02 8.37 27.27
CA ASP A 13 -50.18 7.13 28.03
C ASP A 13 -51.54 7.06 28.74
N ASN A 14 -52.63 6.81 28.00
CA ASN A 14 -53.92 6.48 28.62
C ASN A 14 -54.02 4.99 29.06
N GLU A 15 -52.94 4.21 28.97
CA GLU A 15 -52.90 2.79 29.37
C GLU A 15 -51.85 2.43 30.44
N ARG A 16 -51.18 3.42 31.07
CA ARG A 16 -50.19 3.18 32.16
C ARG A 16 -50.40 4.08 33.38
N ASN A 17 -51.65 4.42 33.71
CA ASN A 17 -51.93 5.46 34.70
C ASN A 17 -52.05 4.99 36.17
N ASP A 18 -51.84 3.71 36.48
CA ASP A 18 -51.92 3.20 37.87
C ASP A 18 -50.62 3.37 38.70
N LYS A 19 -49.56 3.99 38.17
CA LYS A 19 -48.28 4.20 38.88
C LYS A 19 -47.76 5.64 38.89
N ARG A 20 -48.61 6.63 38.62
CA ARG A 20 -48.17 8.05 38.52
C ARG A 20 -48.46 8.90 39.75
N ASN A 21 -49.12 8.34 40.77
CA ASN A 21 -49.44 9.05 42.02
C ASN A 21 -48.73 8.39 43.23
N ASP A 22 -47.51 7.91 43.05
CA ASP A 22 -46.72 7.42 44.17
C ASP A 22 -46.25 8.62 44.99
N SER A 23 -46.84 8.80 46.17
CA SER A 23 -46.43 9.85 47.11
C SER A 23 -44.98 9.63 47.52
N ILE A 24 -44.11 10.59 47.22
CA ILE A 24 -42.72 10.56 47.67
C ILE A 24 -42.71 10.65 49.20
N PRO A 25 -42.00 9.76 49.90
CA PRO A 25 -41.97 9.81 51.35
C PRO A 25 -41.33 11.12 51.80
N LEU A 26 -41.96 11.73 52.79
CA LEU A 26 -41.55 12.99 53.38
C LEU A 26 -40.39 12.76 54.38
N PRO A 27 -39.50 13.73 54.58
CA PRO A 27 -38.51 13.70 55.65
C PRO A 27 -39.11 13.37 57.02
N GLU A 28 -38.46 12.46 57.75
CA GLU A 28 -38.96 11.85 59.01
C GLU A 28 -39.29 12.87 60.12
N ALA A 29 -38.68 14.06 60.09
CA ALA A 29 -38.86 15.10 61.09
C ALA A 29 -39.91 16.18 60.73
N ILE A 30 -40.66 16.03 59.62
CA ILE A 30 -41.63 17.06 59.21
C ILE A 30 -42.74 17.31 60.23
N HIS A 31 -43.08 16.29 61.03
CA HIS A 31 -44.06 16.44 62.11
C HIS A 31 -43.57 17.32 63.27
N LEU A 32 -42.28 17.65 63.34
CA LEU A 32 -41.70 18.55 64.34
C LEU A 32 -41.74 20.02 63.90
N LEU A 33 -42.04 20.30 62.63
CA LEU A 33 -42.07 21.67 62.11
C LEU A 33 -43.43 22.32 62.33
N SER A 34 -43.39 23.58 62.77
CA SER A 34 -44.55 24.47 62.81
C SER A 34 -45.00 24.83 61.40
N SER A 35 -46.28 25.17 61.22
CA SER A 35 -46.83 25.54 59.90
C SER A 35 -46.09 26.69 59.23
N LYS A 36 -45.50 27.61 60.00
CA LYS A 36 -44.64 28.69 59.49
C LYS A 36 -43.34 28.17 58.89
N GLU A 37 -42.70 27.20 59.54
CA GLU A 37 -41.44 26.61 59.09
C GLU A 37 -41.64 25.73 57.85
N ILE A 38 -42.82 25.10 57.70
CA ILE A 38 -43.19 24.39 56.47
C ILE A 38 -43.37 25.37 55.30
N ILE A 39 -44.00 26.52 55.54
CA ILE A 39 -44.17 27.56 54.51
C ILE A 39 -42.80 28.12 54.10
N ASP A 40 -41.93 28.40 55.07
CA ASP A 40 -40.56 28.85 54.81
C ASP A 40 -39.75 27.79 54.06
N LEU A 41 -39.92 26.50 54.37
CA LEU A 41 -39.26 25.41 53.64
C LEU A 41 -39.68 25.36 52.16
N ILE A 42 -40.97 25.60 51.88
CA ILE A 42 -41.52 25.58 50.52
C ILE A 42 -41.15 26.86 49.74
N GLN A 43 -41.21 28.03 50.37
CA GLN A 43 -41.04 29.32 49.70
C GLN A 43 -39.57 29.78 49.64
N ILE A 44 -38.79 29.52 50.69
CA ILE A 44 -37.41 30.02 50.85
C ILE A 44 -36.40 28.91 50.56
N HIS A 45 -36.65 27.69 51.04
CA HIS A 45 -35.70 26.57 50.94
C HIS A 45 -36.06 25.51 49.88
N ARG A 46 -36.74 25.93 48.80
CA ARG A 46 -37.11 25.06 47.67
C ARG A 46 -35.95 24.22 47.11
N HIS A 47 -34.74 24.79 47.04
CA HIS A 47 -33.54 24.08 46.57
C HIS A 47 -33.17 22.86 47.44
N GLN A 48 -33.46 22.89 48.75
CA GLN A 48 -33.24 21.74 49.64
C GLN A 48 -34.23 20.61 49.35
N LEU A 49 -35.47 20.96 48.98
CA LEU A 49 -36.46 19.99 48.53
C LEU A 49 -36.06 19.39 47.18
N GLU A 50 -35.53 20.20 46.25
CA GLU A 50 -35.01 19.71 44.96
C GLU A 50 -33.87 18.71 45.15
N LEU A 51 -32.92 18.99 46.05
CA LEU A 51 -31.85 18.05 46.42
C LEU A 51 -32.40 16.79 47.09
N TYR A 52 -33.38 16.92 47.99
CA TYR A 52 -34.01 15.78 48.65
C TYR A 52 -34.70 14.84 47.65
N VAL A 53 -35.39 15.40 46.66
CA VAL A 53 -36.07 14.62 45.62
C VAL A 53 -35.09 13.81 44.77
N THR A 54 -33.85 14.27 44.58
CA THR A 54 -32.84 13.51 43.83
C THR A 54 -32.52 12.15 44.44
N ARG A 55 -32.73 11.98 45.76
CA ARG A 55 -32.54 10.68 46.45
C ARG A 55 -33.47 9.59 45.94
N PHE A 56 -34.63 9.95 45.40
CA PHE A 56 -35.63 9.00 44.86
C PHE A 56 -35.43 8.71 43.38
N ASN A 57 -34.49 9.39 42.74
CA ASN A 57 -34.06 9.09 41.39
C ASN A 57 -32.55 8.79 41.37
N PRO A 58 -32.10 7.69 42.00
CA PRO A 58 -30.69 7.36 42.07
C PRO A 58 -30.14 7.13 40.66
N LEU A 59 -29.17 7.96 40.26
CA LEU A 59 -28.47 7.81 38.99
C LEU A 59 -27.33 6.78 39.06
N THR A 60 -27.20 6.05 40.16
CA THR A 60 -26.07 5.15 40.44
C THR A 60 -25.87 4.12 39.34
N GLU A 61 -26.93 3.43 38.88
CA GLU A 61 -26.84 2.46 37.79
C GLU A 61 -26.41 3.09 36.45
N ILE A 62 -26.85 4.32 36.19
CA ILE A 62 -26.48 5.05 34.97
C ILE A 62 -25.01 5.48 35.05
N VAL A 63 -24.57 5.97 36.20
CA VAL A 63 -23.18 6.36 36.46
C VAL A 63 -22.26 5.14 36.35
N GLU A 64 -22.66 3.99 36.88
CA GLU A 64 -21.92 2.72 36.74
C GLU A 64 -21.77 2.31 35.27
N LYS A 65 -22.85 2.38 34.48
CA LYS A 65 -22.78 2.11 33.03
C LYS A 65 -21.89 3.11 32.30
N ILE A 66 -21.97 4.40 32.63
CA ILE A 66 -21.12 5.44 32.04
C ILE A 66 -19.64 5.19 32.39
N ASN A 67 -19.34 4.81 33.62
CA ASN A 67 -17.97 4.49 34.03
C ASN A 67 -17.46 3.26 33.28
N ALA A 68 -18.28 2.21 33.13
CA ALA A 68 -17.91 1.03 32.34
C ALA A 68 -17.63 1.39 30.87
N PHE A 69 -18.45 2.25 30.25
CA PHE A 69 -18.18 2.72 28.89
C PHE A 69 -16.90 3.55 28.80
N ARG A 70 -16.64 4.42 29.77
CA ARG A 70 -15.40 5.20 29.82
C ARG A 70 -14.18 4.27 29.88
N ASP A 71 -14.25 3.22 30.68
CA ASP A 71 -13.16 2.26 30.80
C ASP A 71 -12.96 1.45 29.51
N GLN A 72 -14.04 1.09 28.81
CA GLN A 72 -13.97 0.48 27.47
C GLN A 72 -13.35 1.41 26.43
N PHE A 73 -13.71 2.70 26.42
CA PHE A 73 -13.10 3.67 25.51
C PHE A 73 -11.60 3.84 25.79
N ARG A 74 -11.21 3.83 27.06
CA ARG A 74 -9.79 3.88 27.44
C ARG A 74 -9.02 2.66 26.95
N GLN A 75 -9.57 1.46 27.10
CA GLN A 75 -8.98 0.23 26.56
C GLN A 75 -8.84 0.31 25.04
N LEU A 76 -9.86 0.84 24.36
CA LEU A 76 -9.82 1.02 22.92
C LEU A 76 -8.72 2.00 22.50
N GLU A 77 -8.52 3.09 23.23
CA GLU A 77 -7.41 4.03 22.99
C GLU A 77 -6.05 3.34 23.13
N GLU A 78 -5.87 2.50 24.16
CA GLU A 78 -4.64 1.72 24.35
C GLU A 78 -4.41 0.72 23.21
N GLU A 79 -5.46 -0.01 22.78
CA GLU A 79 -5.38 -0.94 21.64
C GLU A 79 -5.01 -0.23 20.33
N PHE A 80 -5.50 1.01 20.13
CA PHE A 80 -5.13 1.81 18.95
C PHE A 80 -3.68 2.29 18.98
N GLU A 81 -3.14 2.59 20.16
CA GLU A 81 -1.73 2.96 20.31
C GLU A 81 -0.82 1.76 19.98
N ASP A 82 -1.12 0.58 20.54
CA ASP A 82 -0.39 -0.66 20.23
C ASP A 82 -0.47 -1.00 18.73
N LEU A 83 -1.65 -0.84 18.13
CA LEU A 83 -1.85 -1.07 16.70
C LEU A 83 -1.06 -0.06 15.85
N HIS A 84 -0.95 1.18 16.32
CA HIS A 84 -0.16 2.21 15.65
C HIS A 84 1.34 1.85 15.67
N GLU A 85 1.87 1.37 16.80
CA GLU A 85 3.24 0.89 16.89
C GLU A 85 3.51 -0.28 15.93
N GLN A 86 2.64 -1.30 15.93
CA GLN A 86 2.75 -2.45 15.02
C GLN A 86 2.70 -2.01 13.56
N ARG A 87 1.82 -1.06 13.22
CA ARG A 87 1.74 -0.50 11.86
C ARG A 87 3.06 0.16 11.47
N ASN A 88 3.68 0.92 12.36
CA ASN A 88 4.94 1.61 12.10
C ASN A 88 6.08 0.60 11.86
N GLU A 89 6.12 -0.50 12.61
CA GLU A 89 7.09 -1.57 12.38
C GLU A 89 6.90 -2.22 11.01
N VAL A 90 5.66 -2.61 10.67
CA VAL A 90 5.35 -3.21 9.36
C VAL A 90 5.68 -2.24 8.23
N GLN A 91 5.42 -0.95 8.40
CA GLN A 91 5.76 0.06 7.41
C GLN A 91 7.28 0.16 7.19
N ALA A 92 8.08 0.09 8.26
CA ALA A 92 9.54 0.06 8.13
C ALA A 92 10.03 -1.22 7.42
N GLN A 93 9.43 -2.38 7.72
CA GLN A 93 9.74 -3.64 7.02
C GLN A 93 9.38 -3.56 5.53
N LEU A 94 8.24 -2.95 5.19
CA LEU A 94 7.81 -2.75 3.80
C LEU A 94 8.80 -1.88 3.02
N GLU A 95 9.31 -0.80 3.61
CA GLU A 95 10.31 0.04 2.95
C GLU A 95 11.62 -0.73 2.69
N ASN A 96 12.04 -1.58 3.63
CA ASN A 96 13.19 -2.47 3.41
C ASN A 96 12.95 -3.45 2.25
N CYS A 97 11.74 -4.03 2.16
CA CYS A 97 11.37 -4.90 1.04
C CYS A 97 11.42 -4.16 -0.30
N ARG A 98 10.95 -2.91 -0.37
CA ARG A 98 11.04 -2.08 -1.58
C ARG A 98 12.48 -1.79 -1.99
N ILE A 99 13.35 -1.51 -1.03
CA ILE A 99 14.78 -1.32 -1.29
C ILE A 99 15.39 -2.61 -1.85
N LEU A 100 15.02 -3.77 -1.27
CA LEU A 100 15.52 -5.06 -1.73
C LEU A 100 15.00 -5.41 -3.13
N GLU A 101 13.74 -5.12 -3.42
CA GLU A 101 13.15 -5.27 -4.75
C GLU A 101 13.90 -4.42 -5.78
N SER A 102 14.21 -3.16 -5.45
CA SER A 102 15.01 -2.29 -6.33
C SER A 102 16.40 -2.88 -6.63
N LYS A 103 17.08 -3.43 -5.63
CA LYS A 103 18.38 -4.13 -5.82
C LYS A 103 18.24 -5.37 -6.69
N TYR A 104 17.18 -6.14 -6.49
CA TYR A 104 16.89 -7.31 -7.30
C TYR A 104 16.64 -6.94 -8.77
N VAL A 105 15.82 -5.92 -9.01
CA VAL A 105 15.52 -5.43 -10.36
C VAL A 105 16.78 -4.93 -11.04
N ALA A 106 17.65 -4.19 -10.34
CA ALA A 106 18.93 -3.75 -10.90
C ALA A 106 19.80 -4.95 -11.32
N SER A 107 19.98 -5.95 -10.45
CA SER A 107 20.75 -7.15 -10.78
C SER A 107 20.13 -7.95 -11.92
N TRP A 108 18.80 -8.03 -11.98
CA TRP A 108 18.09 -8.69 -13.07
C TRP A 108 18.25 -7.94 -14.39
N GLN A 109 18.20 -6.61 -14.37
CA GLN A 109 18.42 -5.77 -15.55
C GLN A 109 19.84 -5.94 -16.10
N ASP A 110 20.86 -5.96 -15.23
CA ASP A 110 22.24 -6.19 -15.64
C ASP A 110 22.39 -7.56 -16.31
N TYR A 111 21.88 -8.62 -15.68
CA TYR A 111 21.89 -9.97 -16.23
C TYR A 111 21.13 -10.05 -17.57
N HIS A 112 19.94 -9.46 -17.63
CA HIS A 112 19.11 -9.48 -18.82
C HIS A 112 19.75 -8.68 -19.97
N SER A 113 20.44 -7.59 -19.67
CA SER A 113 21.18 -6.80 -20.66
C SER A 113 22.35 -7.60 -21.22
N GLU A 114 23.14 -8.28 -20.38
CA GLU A 114 24.21 -9.15 -20.88
C GLU A 114 23.68 -10.25 -21.79
N PHE A 115 22.58 -10.88 -21.40
CA PHE A 115 21.95 -11.89 -22.23
C PHE A 115 21.45 -11.29 -23.54
N THR A 116 20.67 -10.21 -23.51
CA THR A 116 20.07 -9.65 -24.73
C THR A 116 21.08 -9.04 -25.68
N GLU A 117 22.19 -8.47 -25.20
CA GLU A 117 23.20 -7.82 -26.03
C GLU A 117 24.29 -8.76 -26.57
N LYS A 118 24.65 -9.82 -25.82
CA LYS A 118 25.82 -10.65 -26.16
C LYS A 118 25.48 -12.11 -26.41
N TYR A 119 24.65 -12.71 -25.56
CA TYR A 119 24.47 -14.16 -25.52
C TYR A 119 23.16 -14.66 -26.13
N GLY A 120 22.19 -13.77 -26.26
CA GLY A 120 20.88 -14.04 -26.79
C GLY A 120 20.99 -14.40 -28.25
N ASP A 121 20.16 -15.35 -28.67
CA ASP A 121 20.09 -15.84 -30.05
C ASP A 121 20.02 -14.70 -31.08
N ILE A 122 19.21 -13.66 -30.79
CA ILE A 122 19.07 -12.48 -31.63
C ILE A 122 20.37 -11.65 -31.68
N ALA A 123 21.01 -11.41 -30.54
CA ALA A 123 22.27 -10.67 -30.47
C ALA A 123 23.41 -11.40 -31.20
N MET A 124 23.55 -12.71 -30.98
CA MET A 124 24.56 -13.52 -31.66
C MET A 124 24.32 -13.54 -33.18
N ARG A 125 23.07 -13.68 -33.62
CA ARG A 125 22.70 -13.60 -35.04
C ARG A 125 23.03 -12.25 -35.63
N ASN A 126 22.59 -11.15 -35.00
CA ASN A 126 22.87 -9.79 -35.46
C ASN A 126 24.38 -9.51 -35.53
N LYS A 127 25.15 -9.97 -34.54
CA LYS A 127 26.62 -9.85 -34.54
C LYS A 127 27.26 -10.63 -35.69
N LEU A 128 26.77 -11.83 -35.98
CA LEU A 128 27.24 -12.64 -37.11
C LEU A 128 26.88 -12.00 -38.46
N GLU A 129 25.69 -11.44 -38.60
CA GLU A 129 25.27 -10.68 -39.79
C GLU A 129 26.14 -9.45 -40.02
N GLN A 130 26.40 -8.65 -38.97
CA GLN A 130 27.28 -7.48 -39.06
C GLN A 130 28.70 -7.87 -39.48
N ASN A 131 29.27 -8.92 -38.87
CA ASN A 131 30.58 -9.44 -39.27
C ASN A 131 30.59 -9.92 -40.73
N THR A 132 29.50 -10.54 -41.20
CA THR A 132 29.39 -11.00 -42.59
C THR A 132 29.32 -9.82 -43.57
N LYS A 133 28.56 -8.77 -43.24
CA LYS A 133 28.52 -7.52 -44.03
C LYS A 133 29.90 -6.87 -44.09
N LYS A 134 30.59 -6.77 -42.95
CA LYS A 134 31.95 -6.22 -42.87
C LYS A 134 32.94 -6.95 -43.78
N LEU A 135 32.93 -8.29 -43.81
CA LEU A 135 33.78 -9.06 -44.73
C LEU A 135 33.43 -8.83 -46.20
N GLY A 136 32.15 -8.58 -46.51
CA GLY A 136 31.71 -8.22 -47.86
C GLY A 136 32.28 -6.86 -48.28
N GLU A 137 32.24 -5.89 -47.37
CA GLU A 137 32.84 -4.56 -47.56
C GLU A 137 34.36 -4.64 -47.66
N GLU A 138 35.04 -5.36 -46.76
CA GLU A 138 36.50 -5.60 -46.79
C GLU A 138 36.93 -6.27 -48.10
N SER A 139 36.20 -7.29 -48.57
CA SER A 139 36.44 -7.92 -49.86
C SER A 139 36.31 -6.93 -51.02
N SER A 140 35.33 -6.03 -50.97
CA SER A 140 35.09 -5.01 -52.01
C SER A 140 36.17 -3.92 -51.98
N GLN A 141 36.64 -3.54 -50.78
CA GLN A 141 37.76 -2.62 -50.60
C GLN A 141 39.07 -3.23 -51.11
N LEU A 142 39.32 -4.51 -50.84
CA LEU A 142 40.49 -5.22 -51.35
C LEU A 142 40.50 -5.19 -52.89
N GLU A 143 39.36 -5.46 -53.52
CA GLU A 143 39.20 -5.42 -54.98
C GLU A 143 39.45 -4.01 -55.54
N ALA A 144 39.00 -2.96 -54.85
CA ALA A 144 39.31 -1.59 -55.24
C ALA A 144 40.81 -1.27 -55.15
N SER A 145 41.52 -1.85 -54.19
CA SER A 145 42.97 -1.68 -54.01
C SER A 145 43.84 -2.48 -54.98
N VAL A 146 43.28 -3.42 -55.76
CA VAL A 146 44.04 -4.18 -56.79
C VAL A 146 44.79 -3.29 -57.77
N ARG A 147 44.26 -2.10 -58.05
CA ARG A 147 44.87 -1.15 -59.00
C ARG A 147 46.22 -0.60 -58.54
N THR A 148 46.61 -0.81 -57.28
CA THR A 148 47.89 -0.36 -56.72
C THR A 148 48.93 -1.48 -56.61
N VAL A 149 48.64 -2.68 -57.13
CA VAL A 149 49.58 -3.81 -57.14
C VAL A 149 50.62 -3.59 -58.23
N GLU A 150 51.87 -3.36 -57.83
CA GLU A 150 52.99 -3.06 -58.74
C GLU A 150 53.95 -4.25 -58.95
N SER A 151 53.92 -5.25 -58.05
CA SER A 151 54.79 -6.44 -58.12
C SER A 151 54.00 -7.76 -58.21
N ALA A 152 54.68 -8.80 -58.71
CA ALA A 152 54.11 -10.15 -58.78
C ALA A 152 53.94 -10.81 -57.40
N ASP A 153 54.79 -10.45 -56.42
CA ASP A 153 54.71 -10.97 -55.05
C ASP A 153 53.49 -10.37 -54.32
N ASP A 154 53.23 -9.08 -54.54
CA ASP A 154 52.04 -8.38 -54.03
C ASP A 154 50.74 -8.95 -54.63
N LEU A 155 50.80 -9.47 -55.86
CA LEU A 155 49.67 -10.11 -56.51
C LEU A 155 49.31 -11.44 -55.84
N ASP A 156 50.30 -12.26 -55.50
CA ASP A 156 50.09 -13.53 -54.80
C ASP A 156 49.56 -13.29 -53.37
N GLU A 157 50.07 -12.28 -52.67
CA GLU A 157 49.54 -11.86 -51.38
C GLU A 157 48.10 -11.35 -51.48
N PHE A 158 47.81 -10.52 -52.48
CA PHE A 158 46.44 -10.08 -52.76
C PHE A 158 45.50 -11.27 -53.00
N ILE A 159 45.88 -12.21 -53.89
CA ILE A 159 45.05 -13.37 -54.21
C ILE A 159 44.77 -14.20 -52.96
N LYS A 160 45.79 -14.47 -52.13
CA LYS A 160 45.62 -15.22 -50.87
C LYS A 160 44.65 -14.51 -49.93
N THR A 161 44.84 -13.21 -49.74
CA THR A 161 44.05 -12.42 -48.78
C THR A 161 42.60 -12.24 -49.25
N TYR A 162 42.39 -12.02 -50.55
CA TYR A 162 41.07 -11.95 -51.15
C TYR A 162 40.34 -13.29 -51.04
N LEU A 163 41.02 -14.39 -51.39
CA LEU A 163 40.44 -15.73 -51.36
C LEU A 163 40.07 -16.14 -49.93
N ASP A 164 40.92 -15.86 -48.94
CA ASP A 164 40.60 -16.12 -47.53
C ASP A 164 39.38 -15.30 -47.07
N THR A 165 39.37 -14.00 -47.34
CA THR A 165 38.25 -13.10 -46.98
C THR A 165 36.94 -13.57 -47.60
N ARG A 166 36.98 -13.99 -48.87
CA ARG A 166 35.79 -14.46 -49.61
C ARG A 166 35.30 -15.82 -49.11
N THR A 167 36.22 -16.73 -48.78
CA THR A 167 35.91 -18.02 -48.16
C THR A 167 35.24 -17.82 -46.81
N GLN A 168 35.80 -16.95 -45.97
CA GLN A 168 35.26 -16.60 -44.66
C GLN A 168 33.89 -15.92 -44.74
N TYR A 169 33.66 -15.06 -45.74
CA TYR A 169 32.36 -14.47 -46.01
C TYR A 169 31.31 -15.53 -46.35
N HIS A 170 31.59 -16.41 -47.32
CA HIS A 170 30.63 -17.43 -47.76
C HIS A 170 30.35 -18.46 -46.66
N LEU A 171 31.37 -18.88 -45.91
CA LEU A 171 31.22 -19.75 -44.75
C LEU A 171 30.25 -19.16 -43.71
N ARG A 172 30.40 -17.88 -43.36
CA ARG A 172 29.52 -17.22 -42.38
C ARG A 172 28.10 -17.02 -42.92
N ARG A 173 27.97 -16.73 -44.22
CA ARG A 173 26.66 -16.63 -44.90
C ARG A 173 25.91 -17.96 -44.91
N GLU A 174 26.58 -19.07 -45.18
CA GLU A 174 25.98 -20.40 -45.12
C GLU A 174 25.57 -20.77 -43.68
N LYS A 175 26.41 -20.44 -42.69
CA LYS A 175 26.05 -20.63 -41.28
C LYS A 175 24.83 -19.81 -40.87
N LEU A 176 24.71 -18.56 -41.34
CA LEU A 176 23.50 -17.74 -41.10
C LEU A 176 22.25 -18.35 -41.74
N ALA A 177 22.31 -18.75 -43.00
CA ALA A 177 21.18 -19.39 -43.68
C ALA A 177 20.75 -20.70 -42.99
N THR A 178 21.72 -21.45 -42.47
CA THR A 178 21.46 -22.65 -41.67
C THR A 178 20.82 -22.31 -40.32
N TRP A 179 21.29 -21.26 -39.65
CA TRP A 179 20.72 -20.79 -38.38
C TRP A 179 19.27 -20.30 -38.57
N GLU A 180 18.98 -19.56 -39.63
CA GLU A 180 17.62 -19.09 -39.96
C GLU A 180 16.65 -20.25 -40.21
N SER A 181 17.11 -21.31 -40.89
CA SER A 181 16.28 -22.47 -41.21
C SER A 181 16.10 -23.46 -40.05
N GLN A 182 17.05 -23.53 -39.12
CA GLN A 182 16.97 -24.41 -37.95
C GLN A 182 16.13 -23.84 -36.79
N GLY A 183 15.85 -22.54 -36.78
CA GLY A 183 15.16 -21.88 -35.66
C GLY A 183 16.02 -21.84 -34.38
N LYS A 184 15.41 -22.00 -33.19
CA LYS A 184 16.16 -22.07 -31.92
C LYS A 184 16.83 -23.44 -31.78
N LEU A 185 18.15 -23.49 -31.92
CA LEU A 185 18.95 -24.61 -31.42
C LEU A 185 18.67 -24.80 -29.92
N ARG A 186 18.64 -26.07 -29.46
CA ARG A 186 18.57 -26.36 -28.01
C ARG A 186 19.78 -25.70 -27.34
N TYR A 187 19.51 -24.69 -26.52
CA TYR A 187 20.47 -24.04 -25.62
C TYR A 187 20.69 -24.88 -24.38
#